data_AF-A0A9X4KPZ0-F1
#
_entry.id   AF-A0A9X4KPZ0-F1
#
_cell.length_a   1.000
_cell.length_b   1.000
_cell.length_c   1.000
_cell.angle_alpha   90.00
_cell.angle_beta   90.00
_cell.angle_gamma   90.00
#
_symmetry.space_group_name_H-M   'P 1'
#
loop_
_entity.id
_entity.type
_entity.pdbx_description
1 polymer ?
#
loop_
_entity_poly.entity_id
_entity_poly.type
_entity_poly.pdbx_seq_one_letter_code
_entity_poly.pdbx_strand_id
1 'polypeptide(L)'
;MAILTAERPDVARIDIGGGLALLREYSHAYIGPVPDAQAGYAYVAELPARSDRLVVAVPECGLVFRFSREAGICDPSPGSRWEAFFDEAELAMPLAVRSRKPGDRMEPLGLNGSKKVQDILVDAKVPRSLRHLKPLLVDGEGRILWIPGLRRSRHAVPKPDSGAGATIRVTCSESSHHTV
;
A
#
# COMPACT_ATOMS: atom_id res chain seq x y z
N MET A 1 -29.75 -30.62 10.76
CA MET A 1 -29.83 -29.56 11.79
C MET A 1 -28.72 -29.82 12.79
N ALA A 2 -27.60 -29.09 12.68
CA ALA A 2 -26.53 -29.15 13.67
C ALA A 2 -26.18 -27.71 14.06
N ILE A 3 -26.47 -27.37 15.30
CA ILE A 3 -26.09 -26.11 15.94
C ILE A 3 -24.67 -26.35 16.46
N LEU A 4 -23.69 -25.61 15.93
CA LEU A 4 -22.34 -25.55 16.51
C LEU A 4 -22.25 -24.27 17.34
N THR A 5 -22.52 -24.42 18.63
CA THR A 5 -22.07 -23.48 19.66
C THR A 5 -20.57 -23.69 19.82
N ALA A 6 -19.75 -22.76 19.34
CA ALA A 6 -18.32 -22.72 19.64
C ALA A 6 -17.99 -21.38 20.30
N GLU A 7 -17.36 -21.46 21.46
CA GLU A 7 -16.70 -20.33 22.13
C GLU A 7 -15.83 -19.59 21.11
N ARG A 8 -16.03 -18.27 21.01
CA ARG A 8 -15.49 -17.42 19.94
C ARG A 8 -13.96 -17.38 20.03
N PRO A 9 -13.20 -17.91 19.06
CA PRO A 9 -11.83 -17.44 18.89
C PRO A 9 -11.91 -16.03 18.27
N ASP A 10 -11.11 -15.09 18.77
CA ASP A 10 -10.97 -13.71 18.23
C ASP A 10 -10.47 -13.67 16.77
N VAL A 11 -10.13 -14.84 16.23
CA VAL A 11 -9.69 -15.11 14.86
C VAL A 11 -10.49 -16.29 14.31
N ALA A 12 -11.37 -16.06 13.33
CA ALA A 12 -12.07 -17.13 12.62
C ALA A 12 -11.64 -17.14 11.15
N ARG A 13 -11.21 -18.30 10.67
CA ARG A 13 -10.94 -18.57 9.24
C ARG A 13 -11.94 -19.60 8.75
N ILE A 14 -12.75 -19.24 7.77
CA ILE A 14 -13.74 -20.12 7.14
C ILE A 14 -13.41 -20.22 5.66
N ASP A 15 -13.14 -21.42 5.17
CA ASP A 15 -13.06 -21.70 3.73
C ASP A 15 -14.49 -21.69 3.15
N ILE A 16 -14.71 -20.92 2.08
CA ILE A 16 -16.03 -20.79 1.45
C ILE A 16 -16.08 -21.57 0.11
N GLY A 17 -14.99 -22.26 -0.26
CA GLY A 17 -14.85 -22.94 -1.54
C GLY A 17 -14.41 -21.98 -2.67
N GLY A 18 -14.00 -22.57 -3.81
CA GLY A 18 -13.54 -21.80 -4.98
C GLY A 18 -12.21 -21.04 -4.77
N GLY A 19 -11.43 -21.42 -3.75
CA GLY A 19 -10.18 -20.74 -3.37
C GLY A 19 -10.37 -19.53 -2.47
N LEU A 20 -11.60 -19.20 -2.05
CA LEU A 20 -11.92 -18.05 -1.20
C LEU A 20 -11.97 -18.41 0.29
N ALA A 21 -11.49 -17.53 1.17
CA ALA A 21 -11.67 -17.64 2.61
C ALA A 21 -12.22 -16.35 3.23
N LEU A 22 -13.09 -16.53 4.21
CA LEU A 22 -13.51 -15.51 5.17
C LEU A 22 -12.54 -15.51 6.35
N LEU A 23 -11.80 -14.41 6.53
CA LEU A 23 -10.96 -14.17 7.69
C LEU A 23 -11.62 -13.10 8.55
N ARG A 24 -11.93 -13.42 9.80
CA ARG A 24 -12.45 -12.48 10.80
C ARG A 24 -11.43 -12.32 11.92
N GLU A 25 -10.81 -11.16 12.02
CA GLU A 25 -9.96 -10.77 13.17
C GLU A 25 -10.51 -9.46 13.76
N TYR A 26 -10.86 -9.46 15.05
CA TYR A 26 -11.54 -8.35 15.72
C TYR A 26 -12.86 -7.93 15.01
N SER A 27 -13.02 -6.65 14.70
CA SER A 27 -14.19 -6.05 14.04
C SER A 27 -14.17 -6.14 12.51
N HIS A 28 -13.12 -6.74 11.92
CA HIS A 28 -12.93 -6.77 10.47
C HIS A 28 -13.10 -8.18 9.92
N ALA A 29 -13.92 -8.30 8.88
CA ALA A 29 -14.10 -9.51 8.08
C ALA A 29 -13.53 -9.26 6.67
N TYR A 30 -12.68 -10.16 6.19
CA TYR A 30 -12.10 -10.17 4.86
C TYR A 30 -12.61 -11.40 4.10
N ILE A 31 -13.10 -11.22 2.88
CA ILE A 31 -13.49 -12.31 1.98
C ILE A 31 -12.66 -12.14 0.72
N GLY A 32 -11.86 -13.15 0.37
CA GLY A 32 -11.04 -13.12 -0.84
C GLY A 32 -10.32 -14.44 -1.05
N PRO A 33 -9.61 -14.61 -2.18
CA PRO A 33 -8.78 -15.79 -2.38
C PRO A 33 -7.84 -15.93 -1.20
N VAL A 34 -7.68 -17.14 -0.66
CA VAL A 34 -6.65 -17.44 0.34
C VAL A 34 -5.33 -17.07 -0.32
N PRO A 35 -4.72 -15.93 0.03
CA PRO A 35 -3.37 -15.69 -0.41
C PRO A 35 -2.56 -16.81 0.26
N ASP A 36 -1.65 -17.44 -0.46
CA ASP A 36 -0.60 -18.16 0.25
C ASP A 36 0.03 -17.14 1.20
N ALA A 37 -0.20 -17.31 2.50
CA ALA A 37 0.07 -16.31 3.53
C ALA A 37 1.56 -15.93 3.60
N GLN A 38 2.39 -16.65 2.84
CA GLN A 38 3.82 -16.51 2.70
C GLN A 38 4.30 -15.99 1.33
N ALA A 39 3.48 -16.04 0.28
CA ALA A 39 3.88 -15.58 -1.06
C ALA A 39 3.80 -14.04 -1.12
N GLY A 40 4.96 -13.39 -1.09
CA GLY A 40 5.02 -11.95 -1.31
C GLY A 40 4.64 -11.59 -2.75
N TYR A 41 4.09 -10.39 -2.95
CA TYR A 41 3.80 -9.85 -4.28
C TYR A 41 4.70 -8.63 -4.58
N ALA A 42 5.00 -8.41 -5.85
CA ALA A 42 5.73 -7.23 -6.31
C ALA A 42 5.30 -6.88 -7.75
N TYR A 43 4.79 -5.67 -7.92
CA TYR A 43 4.34 -5.12 -9.19
C TYR A 43 5.22 -3.91 -9.54
N VAL A 44 5.93 -3.99 -10.66
CA VAL A 44 6.78 -2.89 -11.12
C VAL A 44 5.89 -1.84 -11.80
N ALA A 45 5.99 -0.60 -11.34
CA ALA A 45 5.33 0.56 -11.88
C ALA A 45 6.32 1.33 -12.77
N GLU A 46 6.53 0.82 -13.99
CA GLU A 46 7.32 1.51 -14.99
C GLU A 46 6.47 2.61 -15.61
N LEU A 47 6.76 3.88 -15.29
CA LEU A 47 6.17 5.01 -15.99
C LEU A 47 6.97 5.27 -17.28
N PRO A 48 6.42 5.01 -18.47
CA PRO A 48 7.11 5.36 -19.71
C PRO A 48 7.39 6.87 -19.72
N ALA A 49 8.55 7.28 -20.24
CA ALA A 49 8.91 8.70 -20.33
C ALA A 49 7.86 9.57 -21.05
N ARG A 50 7.06 8.96 -21.95
CA ARG A 50 6.00 9.63 -22.71
C ARG A 50 4.60 9.52 -22.07
N SER A 51 4.43 8.69 -21.04
CA SER A 51 3.15 8.58 -20.35
C SER A 51 3.12 9.51 -19.15
N ASP A 52 2.04 10.25 -19.02
CA ASP A 52 1.73 11.04 -17.85
C ASP A 52 1.00 10.21 -16.79
N ARG A 53 0.43 9.06 -17.15
CA ARG A 53 -0.38 8.23 -16.26
C ARG A 53 -0.03 6.75 -16.34
N LEU A 54 -0.13 6.07 -15.20
CA LEU A 54 0.00 4.63 -15.07
C LEU A 54 -0.98 4.11 -14.01
N VAL A 55 -1.56 2.94 -14.24
CA VAL A 55 -2.44 2.27 -13.28
C VAL A 55 -1.88 0.88 -12.98
N VAL A 56 -1.72 0.58 -11.69
CA VAL A 56 -1.27 -0.73 -11.20
C VAL A 56 -2.33 -1.29 -10.27
N ALA A 57 -2.98 -2.38 -10.67
CA ALA A 57 -3.90 -3.12 -9.82
C ALA A 57 -3.13 -4.15 -8.97
N VAL A 58 -3.42 -4.19 -7.67
CA VAL A 58 -2.85 -5.13 -6.71
C VAL A 58 -4.00 -5.99 -6.17
N PRO A 59 -4.35 -7.08 -6.87
CA PRO A 59 -5.53 -7.89 -6.56
C PRO A 59 -5.49 -8.50 -5.14
N GLU A 60 -4.31 -8.78 -4.60
CA GLU A 60 -4.11 -9.39 -3.29
C GLU A 60 -4.66 -8.53 -2.14
N CYS A 61 -4.74 -7.22 -2.35
CA CYS A 61 -5.29 -6.30 -1.37
C CYS A 61 -6.51 -5.53 -1.88
N GLY A 62 -6.99 -5.84 -3.09
CA GLY A 62 -8.11 -5.13 -3.73
C GLY A 62 -7.83 -3.63 -3.90
N LEU A 63 -6.58 -3.23 -4.16
CA LEU A 63 -6.20 -1.83 -4.31
C LEU A 63 -5.71 -1.53 -5.72
N VAL A 64 -5.97 -0.31 -6.16
CA VAL A 64 -5.49 0.23 -7.43
C VAL A 64 -4.66 1.47 -7.16
N PHE A 65 -3.41 1.44 -7.62
CA PHE A 65 -2.51 2.57 -7.59
C PHE A 65 -2.62 3.31 -8.92
N ARG A 66 -2.91 4.61 -8.88
CA ARG A 66 -2.84 5.48 -10.06
C ARG A 66 -1.71 6.46 -9.86
N PHE A 67 -0.75 6.41 -10.76
CA PHE A 67 0.37 7.32 -10.85
C PHE A 67 0.00 8.37 -11.90
N SER A 68 0.20 9.65 -11.57
CA SER A 68 0.14 10.74 -12.53
C SER A 68 1.36 11.65 -12.37
N ARG A 69 2.03 11.95 -13.47
CA ARG A 69 3.10 12.95 -13.54
C ARG A 69 2.45 14.31 -13.75
N GLU A 70 2.64 15.20 -12.79
CA GLU A 70 2.14 16.57 -12.82
C GLU A 70 3.35 17.52 -12.95
N ALA A 71 3.27 18.47 -13.90
CA ALA A 71 4.28 19.49 -14.11
C ALA A 71 3.80 20.83 -13.54
N GLY A 72 4.66 21.52 -12.79
CA GLY A 72 4.39 22.84 -12.22
C GLY A 72 4.29 22.84 -10.69
N ILE A 73 3.85 23.97 -10.13
CA ILE A 73 3.66 24.15 -8.68
C ILE A 73 2.47 23.27 -8.26
N CYS A 74 2.77 22.12 -7.68
CA CYS A 74 1.77 21.26 -7.05
C CYS A 74 1.70 21.64 -5.57
N ASP A 75 0.50 21.84 -5.02
CA ASP A 75 0.32 21.91 -3.57
C ASP A 75 0.65 20.51 -3.01
N PRO A 76 1.75 20.33 -2.27
CA PRO A 76 2.17 19.02 -1.79
C PRO A 76 1.27 18.49 -0.68
N SER A 77 0.16 19.17 -0.37
CA SER A 77 -0.83 18.76 0.63
C SER A 77 -1.67 17.59 0.09
N PRO A 78 -1.48 16.35 0.58
CA PRO A 78 -2.33 15.24 0.18
C PRO A 78 -3.76 15.50 0.67
N GLY A 79 -4.74 15.38 -0.23
CA GLY A 79 -6.16 15.52 0.11
C GLY A 79 -6.65 14.39 1.02
N SER A 80 -5.89 13.29 1.10
CA SER A 80 -6.17 12.16 2.00
C SER A 80 -4.93 11.31 2.32
N ARG A 81 -5.03 10.46 3.34
CA ARG A 81 -4.04 9.40 3.66
C ARG A 81 -3.84 8.35 2.55
N TRP A 82 -4.69 8.38 1.52
CA TRP A 82 -4.69 7.50 0.34
C TRP A 82 -4.11 8.18 -0.90
N GLU A 83 -3.48 9.33 -0.70
CA GLU A 83 -2.79 10.10 -1.71
C GLU A 83 -1.42 10.53 -1.18
N ALA A 84 -0.43 10.52 -2.06
CA ALA A 84 0.91 11.00 -1.76
C ALA A 84 1.57 11.59 -3.00
N PHE A 85 2.36 12.63 -2.79
CA PHE A 85 3.17 13.28 -3.82
C PHE A 85 4.64 12.98 -3.62
N PHE A 86 5.38 12.88 -4.73
CA PHE A 86 6.81 12.58 -4.76
C PHE A 86 7.54 13.48 -5.76
N ASP A 87 8.68 14.05 -5.36
CA ASP A 87 9.58 14.73 -6.28
C ASP A 87 10.24 13.70 -7.21
N GLU A 88 9.95 13.77 -8.51
CA GLU A 88 10.47 12.79 -9.48
C GLU A 88 12.00 12.79 -9.54
N ALA A 89 12.65 13.93 -9.31
CA ALA A 89 14.10 14.04 -9.39
C ALA A 89 14.81 13.32 -8.23
N GLU A 90 14.13 13.09 -7.11
CA GLU A 90 14.68 12.38 -5.94
C GLU A 90 14.35 10.87 -5.95
N LEU A 91 13.58 10.39 -6.93
CA LEU A 91 13.16 9.00 -7.06
C LEU A 91 14.13 8.17 -7.91
N ALA A 92 14.43 6.96 -7.44
CA ALA A 92 15.02 5.93 -8.27
C ALA A 92 13.92 5.18 -9.05
N MET A 93 14.02 5.12 -10.37
CA MET A 93 13.05 4.41 -11.21
C MET A 93 13.54 2.99 -11.55
N PRO A 94 12.64 2.03 -11.86
CA PRO A 94 11.19 2.15 -11.78
C PRO A 94 10.68 2.07 -10.34
N LEU A 95 9.49 2.61 -10.09
CA LEU A 95 8.80 2.39 -8.82
C LEU A 95 8.26 0.96 -8.76
N ALA A 96 7.96 0.47 -7.57
CA ALA A 96 7.28 -0.80 -7.40
C ALA A 96 6.30 -0.77 -6.23
N VAL A 97 5.20 -1.50 -6.38
CA VAL A 97 4.25 -1.78 -5.30
C VAL A 97 4.44 -3.23 -4.87
N ARG A 98 4.84 -3.46 -3.63
CA ARG A 98 5.13 -4.80 -3.14
C ARG A 98 4.60 -5.06 -1.73
N SER A 99 4.49 -6.32 -1.37
CA SER A 99 4.32 -6.71 0.02
C SER A 99 5.58 -6.39 0.83
N ARG A 100 5.42 -6.35 2.16
CA ARG A 100 6.55 -6.23 3.08
C ARG A 100 7.49 -7.43 2.99
N LYS A 101 8.78 -7.15 3.20
CA LYS A 101 9.84 -8.14 3.41
C LYS A 101 10.30 -8.10 4.88
N PRO A 102 10.75 -9.23 5.46
CA PRO A 102 11.36 -9.23 6.78
C PRO A 102 12.52 -8.23 6.83
N GLY A 103 12.57 -7.41 7.89
CA GLY A 103 13.61 -6.40 8.04
C GLY A 103 13.32 -5.05 7.36
N ASP A 104 12.22 -4.91 6.61
CA ASP A 104 11.83 -3.63 6.00
C ASP A 104 11.78 -2.49 7.04
N ARG A 105 12.42 -1.37 6.69
CA ARG A 105 12.42 -0.14 7.47
C ARG A 105 12.12 1.06 6.59
N MET A 106 11.48 2.05 7.18
CA MET A 106 11.23 3.33 6.52
C MET A 106 11.55 4.48 7.47
N GLU A 107 11.73 5.66 6.89
CA GLU A 107 11.96 6.90 7.60
C GLU A 107 10.69 7.76 7.58
N PRO A 108 9.81 7.68 8.60
CA PRO A 108 8.50 8.33 8.53
C PRO A 108 8.64 9.85 8.48
N LEU A 109 7.80 10.49 7.67
CA LEU A 109 7.70 11.95 7.63
C LEU A 109 7.29 12.49 9.02
N GLY A 110 7.96 13.56 9.47
CA GLY A 110 7.71 14.20 10.76
C GLY A 110 8.28 13.47 11.99
N LEU A 111 8.98 12.34 11.81
CA LEU A 111 9.71 11.66 12.89
C LEU A 111 11.20 11.61 12.57
N ASN A 112 12.03 11.78 13.60
CA ASN A 112 13.47 11.57 13.50
C ASN A 112 13.79 10.07 13.58
N GLY A 113 14.65 9.59 12.67
CA GLY A 113 15.12 8.21 12.63
C GLY A 113 14.34 7.24 11.75
N SER A 114 14.73 5.97 11.80
CA SER A 114 14.19 4.87 10.97
C SER A 114 13.37 3.90 11.81
N LYS A 115 12.18 3.53 11.34
CA LYS A 115 11.24 2.63 12.02
C LYS A 115 10.98 1.37 11.20
N LYS A 116 10.90 0.21 11.84
CA LYS A 116 10.54 -1.04 11.17
C LYS A 116 9.10 -0.97 10.68
N VAL A 117 8.85 -1.46 9.47
CA VAL A 117 7.48 -1.55 8.92
C VAL A 117 6.60 -2.42 9.80
N GLN A 118 7.13 -3.51 10.38
CA GLN A 118 6.42 -4.34 11.35
C GLN A 118 5.85 -3.50 12.50
N ASP A 119 6.65 -2.62 13.09
CA ASP A 119 6.25 -1.80 14.24
C ASP A 119 5.19 -0.77 13.83
N ILE A 120 5.33 -0.17 12.64
CA ILE A 120 4.31 0.74 12.08
C ILE A 120 2.96 0.03 11.94
N LEU A 121 2.96 -1.21 11.44
CA LEU A 121 1.75 -2.00 11.27
C LEU A 121 1.14 -2.44 12.61
N VAL A 122 1.97 -2.74 13.61
CA VAL A 122 1.52 -3.05 14.97
C VAL A 122 0.86 -1.83 15.61
N ASP A 123 1.49 -0.66 15.54
CA ASP A 123 0.97 0.58 16.12
C ASP A 123 -0.34 1.02 15.45
N ALA A 124 -0.44 0.79 14.15
CA ALA A 124 -1.67 1.00 13.38
C ALA A 124 -2.74 -0.08 13.63
N LYS A 125 -2.48 -1.03 14.54
CA LYS A 125 -3.36 -2.15 14.89
C LYS A 125 -3.78 -2.99 13.68
N VAL A 126 -2.90 -3.13 12.69
CA VAL A 126 -3.17 -3.98 11.53
C VAL A 126 -3.17 -5.45 11.98
N PRO A 127 -4.24 -6.21 11.72
CA PRO A 127 -4.33 -7.63 12.08
C PRO A 127 -3.20 -8.45 11.45
N ARG A 128 -2.65 -9.44 12.18
CA ARG A 128 -1.42 -10.13 11.77
C ARG A 128 -1.58 -10.80 10.40
N SER A 129 -2.74 -11.40 10.17
CA SER A 129 -3.09 -12.02 8.88
C SER A 129 -3.23 -11.00 7.74
N LEU A 130 -3.48 -9.71 7.99
CA LEU A 130 -3.58 -8.71 6.92
C LEU A 130 -2.28 -7.95 6.66
N ARG A 131 -1.29 -8.09 7.54
CA ARG A 131 -0.04 -7.32 7.41
C ARG A 131 0.78 -7.68 6.17
N HIS A 132 0.72 -8.93 5.71
CA HIS A 132 1.41 -9.36 4.48
C HIS A 132 0.72 -8.80 3.23
N LEU A 133 -0.59 -8.54 3.31
CA LEU A 133 -1.37 -7.92 2.24
C LEU A 133 -1.20 -6.40 2.15
N LYS A 134 -0.59 -5.74 3.15
CA LYS A 134 -0.43 -4.28 3.11
C LYS A 134 0.62 -3.89 2.06
N PRO A 135 0.25 -3.12 1.02
CA PRO A 135 1.21 -2.72 0.01
C PRO A 135 2.17 -1.66 0.55
N LEU A 136 3.40 -1.72 0.04
CA LEU A 136 4.43 -0.72 0.19
C LEU A 136 4.75 -0.19 -1.19
N LEU A 137 4.72 1.13 -1.35
CA LEU A 137 5.31 1.79 -2.51
C LEU A 137 6.81 1.97 -2.24
N VAL A 138 7.63 1.48 -3.15
CA VAL A 138 9.10 1.56 -3.09
C VAL A 138 9.65 2.12 -4.39
N ASP A 139 10.86 2.65 -4.33
CA ASP A 139 11.60 3.06 -5.52
C ASP A 139 12.52 1.93 -6.05
N GLY A 140 13.26 2.21 -7.12
CA GLY A 140 14.16 1.27 -7.79
C GLY A 140 15.35 0.81 -6.93
N GLU A 141 15.67 1.55 -5.87
CA GLU A 141 16.68 1.17 -4.87
C GLU A 141 16.06 0.35 -3.72
N GLY A 142 14.73 0.15 -3.73
CA GLY A 142 14.00 -0.54 -2.69
C GLY A 142 13.70 0.31 -1.45
N ARG A 143 13.93 1.63 -1.52
CA ARG A 143 13.61 2.57 -0.43
C ARG A 143 12.09 2.69 -0.32
N ILE A 144 11.59 2.59 0.91
CA ILE A 144 10.14 2.63 1.17
C ILE A 144 9.68 4.09 1.17
N LEU A 145 8.82 4.39 0.20
CA LEU A 145 8.29 5.73 -0.04
C LEU A 145 7.00 5.95 0.74
N TRP A 146 6.09 4.97 0.75
CA TRP A 146 4.76 5.13 1.31
C TRP A 146 4.08 3.80 1.64
N ILE A 147 3.36 3.78 2.76
CA ILE A 147 2.42 2.73 3.15
C ILE A 147 1.02 3.35 3.06
N PRO A 148 0.22 3.03 2.02
CA PRO A 148 -1.07 3.66 1.80
C PRO A 148 -2.00 3.55 3.00
N GLY A 149 -2.60 4.69 3.34
CA GLY A 149 -3.44 4.83 4.52
C GLY A 149 -2.68 4.85 5.85
N LEU A 150 -1.38 4.58 5.91
CA LEU A 150 -0.69 4.48 7.20
C LEU A 150 0.38 5.53 7.37
N ARG A 151 1.39 5.56 6.50
CA ARG A 151 2.55 6.43 6.71
C ARG A 151 3.30 6.73 5.43
N ARG A 152 3.65 8.01 5.26
CA ARG A 152 4.55 8.51 4.21
C ARG A 152 5.98 8.59 4.77
N SER A 153 6.98 8.29 3.95
CA SER A 153 8.38 8.51 4.32
C SER A 153 8.80 9.97 4.08
N ARG A 154 9.96 10.36 4.60
CA ARG A 154 10.56 11.68 4.34
C ARG A 154 11.27 11.80 2.98
N HIS A 155 11.37 10.70 2.22
CA HIS A 155 12.09 10.68 0.95
C HIS A 155 11.25 11.27 -0.18
N ALA A 156 11.88 11.99 -1.11
CA ALA A 156 11.24 12.57 -2.28
C ALA A 156 10.01 13.44 -1.91
N VAL A 157 10.12 14.31 -0.91
CA VAL A 157 9.03 15.23 -0.57
C VAL A 157 9.07 16.40 -1.57
N PRO A 158 7.97 16.70 -2.29
CA PRO A 158 7.96 17.80 -3.25
C PRO A 158 8.26 19.13 -2.57
N LYS A 159 9.09 19.96 -3.21
CA LYS A 159 9.40 21.31 -2.75
C LYS A 159 8.45 22.30 -3.45
N PRO A 160 7.75 23.17 -2.70
CA PRO A 160 6.77 24.10 -3.27
C PRO A 160 7.38 25.10 -4.27
N ASP A 161 8.69 25.38 -4.16
CA ASP A 161 9.41 26.35 -5.00
C ASP A 161 10.15 25.74 -6.19
N SER A 162 10.06 24.42 -6.42
CA SER A 162 10.68 23.78 -7.58
C SER A 162 9.85 24.03 -8.83
N GLY A 163 9.86 25.27 -9.36
CA GLY A 163 9.12 25.71 -10.55
C GLY A 163 9.45 24.99 -11.87
N ALA A 164 10.28 23.94 -11.83
CA ALA A 164 10.64 23.11 -12.98
C ALA A 164 10.68 21.59 -12.66
N GLY A 165 10.33 21.19 -11.42
CA GLY A 165 10.37 19.78 -11.01
C GLY A 165 9.09 19.05 -11.40
N ALA A 166 9.22 17.87 -12.01
CA ALA A 166 8.09 16.99 -12.21
C ALA A 166 7.72 16.31 -10.88
N THR A 167 6.44 16.28 -10.54
CA THR A 167 5.93 15.63 -9.34
C THR A 167 5.14 14.39 -9.74
N ILE A 168 5.42 13.26 -9.11
CA ILE A 168 4.59 12.06 -9.25
C ILE A 168 3.55 12.08 -8.14
N ARG A 169 2.29 12.21 -8.52
CA ARG A 169 1.14 11.98 -7.65
C ARG A 169 0.77 10.50 -7.71
N VAL A 170 0.63 9.89 -6.54
CA VAL A 170 0.17 8.50 -6.42
C VAL A 170 -1.09 8.47 -5.56
N THR A 171 -2.17 7.96 -6.13
CA THR A 171 -3.43 7.72 -5.42
C THR A 171 -3.67 6.23 -5.30
N CYS A 172 -4.23 5.81 -4.16
CA CYS A 172 -4.53 4.41 -3.88
C CYS A 172 -6.02 4.31 -3.50
N SER A 173 -6.81 3.64 -4.31
CA SER A 173 -8.24 3.42 -4.05
C SER A 173 -8.57 1.94 -4.08
N GLU A 174 -9.65 1.55 -3.41
CA GLU A 174 -10.20 0.20 -3.57
C GLU A 174 -10.53 -0.06 -5.05
N SER A 175 -10.22 -1.25 -5.55
CA SER A 175 -10.73 -1.69 -6.85
C SER A 175 -12.24 -1.79 -6.69
N SER A 176 -12.98 -0.98 -7.45
CA SER A 176 -14.43 -1.12 -7.55
C SER A 176 -14.76 -2.47 -8.17
N HIS A 177 -14.78 -3.53 -7.36
CA HIS A 177 -15.53 -4.73 -7.66
C HIS A 177 -17.00 -4.39 -7.45
N HIS A 178 -17.56 -3.67 -8.43
CA HIS A 178 -18.99 -3.73 -8.67
C HIS A 178 -19.26 -5.11 -9.27
N THR A 179 -19.34 -6.12 -8.40
CA THR A 179 -19.93 -7.41 -8.75
C THR A 179 -21.35 -7.36 -8.24
N VAL A 180 -22.26 -7.09 -9.18
CA VAL A 180 -23.71 -7.37 -9.11
C VAL A 180 -23.99 -8.82 -8.71
#